data_AF-A0A973V3C8-F1
#
_entry.id   AF-A0A973V3C8-F1
#
_cell.length_a   1.000
_cell.length_b   1.000
_cell.length_c   1.000
_cell.angle_alpha   90.00
_cell.angle_beta   90.00
_cell.angle_gamma   90.00
#
_symmetry.space_group_name_H-M   'P 1'
#
loop_
_entity.id
_entity.type
_entity.pdbx_description
1 polymer ?
#
loop_
_entity_poly.entity_id
_entity_poly.type
_entity_poly.pdbx_seq_one_letter_code
_entity_poly.pdbx_strand_id
1 'polypeptide(L)' 'QVGDTVVYSKYGGTEIKYAGEEYLVLSARDVLAVIEK' A
#
# COMPACT_ATOMS: atom_id res chain seq x y z
N GLN A 1 8.34 -6.43 3.38
CA GLN A 1 9.04 -5.88 4.57
C GLN A 1 8.74 -4.39 4.65
N VAL A 2 9.02 -3.73 5.78
CA VAL A 2 8.82 -2.27 5.89
C VAL A 2 9.82 -1.59 4.95
N GLY A 3 9.32 -0.70 4.09
CA GLY A 3 10.13 0.03 3.11
C GLY A 3 10.07 -0.56 1.69
N ASP A 4 9.42 -1.69 1.48
CA ASP A 4 9.25 -2.27 0.14
C ASP A 4 8.36 -1.38 -0.73
N THR A 5 8.75 -1.23 -2.00
CA THR A 5 7.86 -0.68 -3.02
C THR A 5 7.07 -1.82 -3.63
N VAL A 6 5.75 -1.69 -3.67
CA VAL A 6 4.85 -2.77 -4.06
C VAL A 6 3.86 -2.33 -5.14
N VAL A 7 3.43 -3.30 -5.94
CA VAL A 7 2.26 -3.17 -6.82
C VAL A 7 1.07 -3.78 -6.10
N TYR A 8 -0.05 -3.06 -6.03
CA TYR A 8 -1.27 -3.51 -5.39
C TYR A 8 -2.48 -3.33 -6.31
N SER A 9 -3.59 -4.01 -6.02
CA SER A 9 -4.83 -3.88 -6.79
C SER A 9 -5.50 -2.52 -6.54
N LYS A 10 -5.92 -1.85 -7.62
CA LYS A 10 -6.42 -0.46 -7.57
C LYS A 10 -7.74 -0.27 -6.80
N TYR A 11 -8.53 -1.33 -6.67
CA TYR A 11 -9.91 -1.24 -6.17
C TYR A 11 -9.99 -1.87 -4.78
N GLY A 12 -9.70 -1.07 -3.75
CA GLY A 12 -9.77 -1.51 -2.36
C GLY A 12 -9.00 -0.60 -1.41
N GLY A 13 -9.14 -0.88 -0.12
CA GLY A 13 -8.47 -0.15 0.95
C GLY A 13 -9.23 1.06 1.48
N THR A 14 -8.65 1.72 2.47
CA THR A 14 -9.18 2.92 3.11
C THR A 14 -8.11 3.99 3.11
N GLU A 15 -8.43 5.13 2.51
CA GLU A 15 -7.57 6.32 2.55
C GLU A 15 -7.67 6.98 3.93
N ILE A 16 -6.52 7.28 4.54
CA ILE A 16 -6.44 7.94 5.84
C ILE A 16 -5.41 9.05 5.77
N LYS A 17 -5.74 10.20 6.38
CA LYS A 17 -4.80 11.30 6.61
C LYS A 17 -4.33 11.27 8.06
N TYR A 18 -3.01 11.22 8.26
CA TYR A 18 -2.42 11.23 9.60
C TYR A 18 -1.12 12.02 9.59
N ALA A 19 -0.95 12.92 10.57
CA ALA A 19 0.24 13.79 10.69
C ALA A 19 0.58 14.60 9.42
N GLY A 20 -0.41 14.93 8.58
CA GLY A 20 -0.22 15.68 7.34
C GLY A 20 0.09 14.83 6.10
N GLU A 21 0.26 13.53 6.27
CA GLU A 21 0.57 12.58 5.20
C GLU A 21 -0.68 11.78 4.77
N GLU A 22 -0.71 11.36 3.51
CA GLU A 22 -1.76 10.50 2.96
C GLU A 22 -1.30 9.04 2.97
N TYR A 23 -2.13 8.16 3.51
CA TYR A 23 -1.88 6.72 3.60
C TYR A 23 -3.03 5.93 2.99
N LEU A 24 -2.71 4.74 2.48
CA LEU A 24 -3.69 3.75 2.06
C LEU A 24 -3.52 2.48 2.91
N VAL A 25 -4.56 2.11 3.64
CA VAL A 25 -4.61 0.85 4.38
C VAL A 25 -5.34 -0.19 3.54
N LEU A 26 -4.67 -1.28 3.18
CA LEU A 26 -5.24 -2.39 2.41
C LEU A 26 -4.85 -3.74 3.01
N SER A 27 -5.53 -4.82 2.59
CA SER A 27 -5.20 -6.17 3.03
C SER A 27 -3.91 -6.63 2.35
N ALA A 28 -3.10 -7.43 3.05
CA ALA A 28 -1.88 -8.01 2.46
C ALA A 28 -2.16 -8.86 1.21
N ARG A 29 -3.37 -9.45 1.10
CA ARG A 29 -3.79 -10.22 -0.08
C ARG A 29 -3.91 -9.38 -1.36
N ASP A 30 -4.03 -8.07 -1.21
CA ASP A 30 -4.21 -7.14 -2.33
C ASP A 30 -2.85 -6.67 -2.90
N VAL A 31 -1.73 -7.08 -2.28
CA VAL A 31 -0.37 -6.88 -2.78
C VAL A 31 -0.04 -7.95 -3.82
N LEU A 32 0.23 -7.53 -5.05
CA LEU A 32 0.44 -8.40 -6.21
C LEU A 32 1.91 -8.73 -6.45
N ALA A 33 2.81 -7.78 -6.18
CA ALA A 33 4.25 -7.94 -6.36
C ALA A 33 5.05 -6.95 -5.50
N VAL A 34 6.30 -7.32 -5.21
CA VAL A 34 7.34 -6.43 -4.68
C VAL A 34 8.26 -6.04 -5.84
N ILE A 35 8.61 -4.75 -5.94
CA ILE A 35 9.54 -4.25 -6.96
C ILE A 35 10.95 -4.26 -6.36
N GLU A 36 11.84 -5.07 -6.95
CA GLU A 36 13.28 -5.08 -6.67
C GLU A 36 14.04 -4.26 -7.72
N LYS A 37 15.21 -3.71 -7.36
CA LYS A 37 16.06 -2.89 -8.25
C LYS A 37 16.89 -3.75 -9.19
#